data_AF-A0A512PJW4-F1
#
_entry.id   AF-A0A512PJW4-F1
#
_cell.length_a   1.000
_cell.length_b   1.000
_cell.length_c   1.000
_cell.angle_alpha   90.00
_cell.angle_beta   90.00
_cell.angle_gamma   90.00
#
_symmetry.space_group_name_H-M   'P 1'
#
loop_
_entity.id
_entity.type
_entity.pdbx_description
1 polymer ?
#
loop_
_entity_poly.entity_id
_entity_poly.type
_entity_poly.pdbx_seq_one_letter_code
_entity_poly.pdbx_strand_id
1 'polypeptide(L)'
;MIINLLVVVVIIIAAFIAYYLLSHLNQKLFGINVSENKRMSSAAKTGGITFIIVAILGVVALFWQNDIFTLVMLLCGTAAGTILEAVIMNIINHPNR
;
A
#
# COMPACT_ATOMS: atom_id res chain seq x y z
N MET A 1 5.33 17.24 -17.13
CA MET A 1 3.93 16.78 -17.36
C MET A 1 3.73 15.28 -17.17
N ILE A 2 4.59 14.40 -17.73
CA ILE A 2 4.48 12.93 -17.53
C ILE A 2 4.57 12.52 -16.05
N ILE A 3 5.49 13.11 -15.29
CA ILE A 3 5.71 12.72 -13.88
C ILE A 3 4.47 12.99 -13.01
N ASN A 4 3.75 14.09 -13.25
CA ASN A 4 2.51 14.40 -12.54
C ASN A 4 1.43 13.37 -12.84
N LEU A 5 1.36 12.88 -14.08
CA LEU A 5 0.43 11.82 -14.48
C LEU A 5 0.78 10.51 -13.77
N LEU A 6 2.07 10.17 -13.65
CA LEU A 6 2.52 9.04 -12.83
C LEU A 6 2.12 9.19 -11.36
N VAL A 7 2.29 10.38 -10.79
CA VAL A 7 1.88 10.66 -9.40
C VAL A 7 0.38 10.45 -9.21
N VAL A 8 -0.45 10.93 -10.13
CA VAL A 8 -1.91 10.69 -10.09
C VAL A 8 -2.23 9.20 -10.13
N VAL A 9 -1.58 8.44 -11.02
CA VAL A 9 -1.77 6.98 -11.10
C VAL A 9 -1.37 6.31 -9.78
N VAL A 10 -0.23 6.70 -9.20
CA VAL A 10 0.24 6.16 -7.91
C VAL A 10 -0.74 6.49 -6.78
N ILE A 11 -1.30 7.69 -6.73
CA ILE A 11 -2.32 8.06 -5.73
C ILE A 11 -3.54 7.15 -5.85
N ILE A 12 -4.04 6.92 -7.06
CA ILE A 12 -5.22 6.08 -7.30
C ILE A 12 -4.94 4.63 -6.87
N ILE A 13 -3.80 4.08 -7.28
CA ILE A 13 -3.38 2.73 -6.91
C ILE A 13 -3.22 2.61 -5.39
N ALA A 14 -2.55 3.57 -4.76
CA ALA A 14 -2.34 3.58 -3.32
C ALA A 14 -3.67 3.64 -2.56
N ALA A 15 -4.58 4.52 -2.97
CA ALA A 15 -5.91 4.63 -2.38
C ALA A 15 -6.72 3.33 -2.56
N PHE A 16 -6.65 2.71 -3.73
CA PHE A 16 -7.31 1.43 -4.00
C PHE A 16 -6.75 0.30 -3.11
N ILE A 17 -5.42 0.16 -3.02
CA ILE A 17 -4.77 -0.87 -2.18
C ILE A 17 -5.13 -0.64 -0.71
N ALA A 18 -5.06 0.60 -0.25
CA ALA A 18 -5.44 0.97 1.11
C ALA A 18 -6.88 0.56 1.42
N TYR A 19 -7.82 0.95 0.56
CA TYR A 19 -9.23 0.60 0.69
C TYR A 19 -9.43 -0.92 0.70
N TYR A 20 -8.80 -1.63 -0.24
CA TYR A 20 -8.91 -3.08 -0.37
C TYR A 20 -8.43 -3.80 0.90
N LEU A 21 -7.23 -3.48 1.39
CA LEU A 21 -6.67 -4.13 2.58
C LEU A 21 -7.50 -3.84 3.84
N LEU A 22 -7.93 -2.59 4.02
CA LEU A 22 -8.67 -2.19 5.22
C LEU A 22 -10.11 -2.72 5.23
N SER A 23 -10.78 -2.73 4.07
CA SER A 23 -12.13 -3.31 3.95
C SER A 23 -12.16 -4.82 4.19
N HIS A 24 -11.06 -5.52 3.87
CA HIS A 24 -10.96 -6.98 4.03
C HIS A 24 -10.37 -7.42 5.38
N LEU A 25 -10.18 -6.51 6.35
CA LEU A 25 -9.67 -6.88 7.68
C LEU A 25 -10.55 -7.90 8.43
N ASN A 26 -11.86 -7.88 8.16
CA ASN A 26 -12.84 -8.80 8.74
C ASN A 26 -13.35 -9.84 7.73
N GLN A 27 -12.71 -9.93 6.55
CA GLN A 27 -13.09 -10.85 5.48
C GLN A 27 -11.93 -11.79 5.15
N LYS A 28 -12.16 -12.68 4.17
CA LYS A 28 -11.09 -13.53 3.64
C LYS A 28 -10.24 -12.71 2.66
N LEU A 29 -8.93 -12.77 2.82
CA LEU A 29 -7.96 -12.20 1.90
C LEU A 29 -7.07 -13.34 1.40
N PHE A 30 -7.07 -13.58 0.09
CA PHE A 30 -6.36 -14.70 -0.55
C PHE A 30 -6.66 -16.08 0.09
N GLY A 31 -7.93 -16.33 0.45
CA GLY A 31 -8.37 -17.59 1.05
C GLY A 31 -8.09 -17.74 2.55
N ILE A 32 -7.34 -16.82 3.17
CA ILE A 32 -7.05 -16.79 4.61
C ILE A 32 -8.06 -15.87 5.30
N ASN A 33 -8.65 -16.32 6.42
CA ASN A 33 -9.49 -15.46 7.25
C ASN A 33 -8.60 -14.45 7.98
N VAL A 34 -8.67 -13.17 7.59
CA VAL A 34 -7.75 -12.13 8.10
C VAL A 34 -7.93 -11.91 9.60
N SER A 35 -9.16 -12.04 10.10
CA SER A 35 -9.48 -11.87 11.52
C SER A 35 -8.89 -12.96 12.42
N GLU A 36 -8.70 -14.17 11.88
CA GLU A 36 -8.16 -15.32 12.62
C GLU A 36 -6.62 -15.37 12.56
N ASN A 37 -6.01 -14.85 11.48
CA ASN A 37 -4.56 -14.81 11.33
C ASN A 37 -4.00 -13.43 11.74
N LYS A 38 -3.45 -13.35 12.97
CA LYS A 38 -2.85 -12.13 13.51
C LYS A 38 -1.78 -11.50 12.60
N ARG A 39 -0.98 -12.32 11.90
CA ARG A 39 0.07 -11.82 10.98
C ARG A 39 -0.56 -11.18 9.76
N MET A 40 -1.58 -11.81 9.16
CA MET A 40 -2.31 -11.26 8.01
C MET A 40 -3.07 -9.98 8.39
N SER A 41 -3.74 -9.97 9.55
CA SER A 41 -4.42 -8.77 10.06
C SER A 41 -3.46 -7.60 10.25
N SER A 42 -2.32 -7.86 10.88
CA SER A 42 -1.30 -6.83 11.11
C SER A 42 -0.70 -6.32 9.80
N ALA A 43 -0.39 -7.21 8.85
CA ALA A 43 0.13 -6.86 7.54
C ALA A 43 -0.88 -6.05 6.73
N ALA A 44 -2.15 -6.47 6.68
CA ALA A 44 -3.20 -5.75 5.97
C ALA A 44 -3.48 -4.37 6.60
N LYS A 45 -3.50 -4.26 7.93
CA LYS A 45 -3.71 -2.98 8.63
C LYS A 45 -2.53 -2.03 8.41
N THR A 46 -1.30 -2.52 8.59
CA THR A 46 -0.09 -1.72 8.43
C THR A 46 0.12 -1.31 6.97
N GLY A 47 -0.10 -2.24 6.03
CA GLY A 47 -0.09 -1.97 4.60
C GLY A 47 -1.14 -0.93 4.22
N GLY A 48 -2.37 -1.12 4.68
CA GLY A 48 -3.46 -0.19 4.44
C GLY A 48 -3.16 1.24 4.91
N ILE A 49 -2.68 1.40 6.14
CA ILE A 49 -2.29 2.71 6.69
C ILE A 49 -1.12 3.32 5.89
N THR A 50 -0.09 2.51 5.57
CA THR A 50 1.06 2.97 4.77
C THR A 50 0.61 3.53 3.43
N PHE A 51 -0.31 2.83 2.75
CA PHE A 51 -0.82 3.26 1.46
C PHE A 51 -1.73 4.49 1.52
N ILE A 52 -2.45 4.70 2.64
CA ILE A 52 -3.13 5.98 2.90
C ILE A 52 -2.10 7.11 2.97
N ILE A 53 -1.01 6.93 3.72
CA ILE A 53 0.04 7.94 3.87
C ILE A 53 0.68 8.23 2.50
N VAL A 54 0.99 7.20 1.70
CA VAL A 54 1.53 7.36 0.34
C VAL A 54 0.57 8.16 -0.54
N ALA A 55 -0.72 7.87 -0.50
CA ALA A 55 -1.72 8.62 -1.28
C ALA A 55 -1.77 10.10 -0.87
N ILE A 56 -1.74 10.41 0.43
CA ILE A 56 -1.71 11.79 0.94
C ILE A 56 -0.43 12.50 0.50
N LEU A 57 0.74 11.87 0.65
CA LEU A 57 2.01 12.43 0.20
C LEU A 57 2.04 12.66 -1.32
N GLY A 58 1.41 11.77 -2.08
CA GLY A 58 1.23 11.94 -3.52
C GLY A 58 0.42 13.20 -3.86
N VAL A 59 -0.69 13.43 -3.16
CA VAL A 59 -1.48 14.66 -3.34
C VAL A 59 -0.65 15.89 -3.01
N VAL A 60 0.11 15.88 -1.91
CA VAL A 60 1.02 16.98 -1.55
C VAL A 60 2.09 17.22 -2.62
N ALA A 61 2.63 16.15 -3.23
CA ALA A 61 3.64 16.26 -4.27
C ALA A 61 3.12 17.01 -5.50
N LEU A 62 1.85 16.81 -5.88
CA LEU A 62 1.24 17.52 -7.01
C LEU A 62 1.16 19.03 -6.80
N PHE A 63 0.93 19.49 -5.57
CA PHE A 63 0.83 20.92 -5.26
C PHE A 63 2.19 21.58 -5.04
N TRP A 64 3.13 20.89 -4.40
CA TRP A 64 4.44 21.45 -4.07
C TRP A 64 5.35 21.58 -5.31
N GLN A 65 5.12 20.77 -6.36
CA GLN A 65 5.92 20.79 -7.60
C GLN A 65 7.43 20.71 -7.36
N ASN A 66 7.85 19.96 -6.33
CA ASN A 66 9.26 19.69 -6.06
C ASN A 66 9.63 18.33 -6.65
N ASP A 67 10.53 18.33 -7.64
CA ASP A 67 10.93 17.13 -8.38
C ASP A 67 11.61 16.08 -7.48
N ILE A 68 12.47 16.52 -6.55
CA ILE A 68 13.18 15.60 -5.63
C ILE A 68 12.16 14.94 -4.70
N PHE A 69 11.25 15.72 -4.13
CA PHE A 69 10.19 15.20 -3.27
C PHE A 69 9.31 14.20 -4.03
N THR A 70 8.94 14.53 -5.27
CA THR A 70 8.14 13.68 -6.14
C THR A 70 8.85 12.35 -6.42
N LEU A 71 10.13 12.37 -6.77
CA LEU A 71 10.93 11.18 -7.02
C LEU A 71 11.06 10.30 -5.77
N VAL A 72 11.34 10.90 -4.61
CA VAL A 72 11.41 10.17 -3.33
C VAL A 72 10.05 9.53 -3.00
N MET A 73 8.96 10.27 -3.16
CA MET A 73 7.61 9.77 -2.92
C MET A 73 7.27 8.58 -3.83
N LEU A 74 7.57 8.66 -5.13
CA LEU A 74 7.37 7.57 -6.08
C LEU A 74 8.19 6.33 -5.70
N LEU A 75 9.45 6.52 -5.30
CA LEU A 75 10.33 5.43 -4.86
C LEU A 75 9.82 4.78 -3.57
N CYS A 76 9.39 5.59 -2.59
CA CYS A 76 8.78 5.09 -1.36
C CYS A 76 7.47 4.33 -1.61
N GLY A 77 6.60 4.83 -2.50
CA GLY A 77 5.36 4.14 -2.86
C GLY A 77 5.62 2.78 -3.51
N THR A 78 6.60 2.72 -4.41
CA THR A 78 7.02 1.47 -5.06
C THR A 78 7.59 0.49 -4.04
N ALA A 79 8.54 0.93 -3.20
CA ALA A 79 9.14 0.11 -2.17
C ALA A 79 8.11 -0.42 -1.16
N ALA A 80 7.17 0.43 -0.72
CA ALA A 80 6.08 0.03 0.18
C ALA A 80 5.21 -1.07 -0.43
N GLY A 81 4.88 -0.97 -1.72
CA GLY A 81 4.15 -2.02 -2.44
C GLY A 81 4.90 -3.33 -2.53
N THR A 82 6.18 -3.29 -2.93
CA THR A 82 7.02 -4.49 -3.01
C THR A 82 7.18 -5.17 -1.65
N ILE A 83 7.40 -4.39 -0.59
CA ILE A 83 7.51 -4.93 0.77
C ILE A 83 6.20 -5.57 1.20
N LEU A 84 5.06 -4.89 0.98
CA LEU A 84 3.75 -5.43 1.33
C LEU A 84 3.49 -6.75 0.60
N GLU A 85 3.77 -6.79 -0.70
CA GLU A 85 3.60 -7.98 -1.53
C GLU A 85 4.46 -9.15 -1.02
N ALA A 86 5.73 -8.91 -0.73
CA ALA A 86 6.63 -9.90 -0.16
C ALA A 86 6.14 -10.41 1.21
N VAL A 87 5.62 -9.52 2.07
CA VAL A 87 5.06 -9.90 3.37
C VAL A 87 3.81 -10.75 3.22
N ILE A 88 2.87 -10.37 2.34
CA ILE A 88 1.64 -11.12 2.10
C ILE A 88 1.96 -12.49 1.51
N MET A 89 2.84 -12.57 0.50
CA MET A 89 3.28 -13.84 -0.08
C MET A 89 3.94 -14.75 0.96
N ASN A 90 4.79 -14.20 1.83
CA ASN A 90 5.43 -14.96 2.90
C ASN A 90 4.40 -15.55 3.88
N ILE A 91 3.34 -14.80 4.21
CA ILE A 91 2.26 -15.29 5.07
C ILE A 91 1.45 -16.38 4.37
N ILE A 92 1.16 -16.22 3.08
CA ILE A 92 0.42 -17.21 2.28
C ILE A 92 1.21 -18.52 2.16
N ASN A 93 2.52 -18.45 1.91
CA ASN A 93 3.38 -19.63 1.76
C ASN A 93 3.72 -20.31 3.10
N HIS A 94 3.66 -19.57 4.21
CA HIS A 94 3.95 -20.08 5.55
C HIS A 94 2.86 -19.71 6.57
N PRO A 95 1.64 -20.25 6.42
CA PRO A 95 0.48 -19.84 7.21
C PRO A 95 0.55 -20.21 8.70
N ASN A 96 1.37 -21.22 9.05
CA ASN A 96 1.49 -21.78 10.40
C ASN A 96 2.79 -21.38 11.13
N ARG A 97 3.55 -20.43 10.60
CA ARG A 97 4.79 -19.92 11.20
C ARG A 97 4.55 -18.60 11.91
#